data_AF-A0A9Q4BWF8-F1
#
_entry.id   AF-A0A9Q4BWF8-F1
#
_cell.length_a   1.000
_cell.length_b   1.000
_cell.length_c   1.000
_cell.angle_alpha   90.00
_cell.angle_beta   90.00
_cell.angle_gamma   90.00
#
_symmetry.space_group_name_H-M   'P 1'
#
loop_
_entity.id
_entity.type
_entity.pdbx_description
1 polymer ?
#
loop_
_entity_poly.entity_id
_entity_poly.type
_entity_poly.pdbx_seq_one_letter_code
_entity_poly.pdbx_strand_id
1 'polypeptide(L)'
;MKNNIYMKNRIKYLVLLFLTLTMYYGCGKDAAPVLYDEYKDKGTPDPVVTSVSPQNVAYAGLDTLTITGSNFSDSAHTLVYFDNVAGTVISSTPTQIRVKVPNLPKDALAIRVVVTTASNNAAPVAYALKEVQSAFFKGFLYMDQPQTITFDKEGNLYIS
;
A
#
# COMPACT_ATOMS: atom_id res chain seq x y z
N MET A 1 -4.22 -77.52 -29.97
CA MET A 1 -3.37 -76.38 -30.39
C MET A 1 -4.23 -75.16 -30.78
N LYS A 2 -4.80 -74.39 -29.84
CA LYS A 2 -5.55 -73.15 -30.16
C LYS A 2 -5.32 -71.96 -29.19
N ASN A 3 -4.54 -72.14 -28.12
CA ASN A 3 -4.32 -71.09 -27.11
C ASN A 3 -3.17 -70.11 -27.44
N ASN A 4 -2.25 -70.47 -28.35
CA ASN A 4 -1.07 -69.63 -28.66
C ASN A 4 -1.33 -68.52 -29.69
N ILE A 5 -2.39 -68.60 -30.50
CA ILE A 5 -2.72 -67.57 -31.50
C ILE A 5 -3.42 -66.38 -30.82
N TYR A 6 -4.29 -66.64 -29.84
CA TYR A 6 -4.98 -65.60 -29.08
C TYR A 6 -4.04 -64.79 -28.18
N MET A 7 -3.02 -65.41 -27.57
CA MET A 7 -2.06 -64.74 -26.70
C MET A 7 -1.05 -63.88 -27.47
N LYS A 8 -0.62 -64.32 -28.67
CA LYS A 8 0.25 -63.55 -29.57
C LYS A 8 -0.41 -62.26 -30.07
N ASN A 9 -1.70 -62.29 -30.39
CA ASN A 9 -2.42 -61.08 -30.80
C ASN A 9 -2.66 -60.13 -29.63
N ARG A 10 -2.95 -60.64 -28.41
CA ARG A 10 -3.05 -59.79 -27.21
C ARG A 10 -1.73 -59.13 -26.82
N ILE A 11 -0.60 -59.84 -26.99
CA ILE A 11 0.75 -59.26 -26.80
C ILE A 11 1.02 -58.18 -27.84
N LYS A 12 0.61 -58.36 -29.11
CA LYS A 12 0.72 -57.31 -30.13
C LYS A 12 -0.11 -56.08 -29.78
N TYR A 13 -1.35 -56.25 -29.32
CA TYR A 13 -2.19 -55.12 -28.88
C TYR A 13 -1.65 -54.46 -27.60
N LEU A 14 -1.08 -55.22 -26.67
CA LEU A 14 -0.42 -54.69 -25.47
C LEU A 14 0.84 -53.88 -25.80
N VAL A 15 1.67 -54.37 -26.74
CA VAL A 15 2.85 -53.64 -27.23
C VAL A 15 2.43 -52.39 -28.00
N LEU A 16 1.37 -52.45 -28.80
CA LEU A 16 0.82 -51.29 -29.51
C LEU A 16 0.27 -50.23 -28.54
N LEU A 17 -0.45 -50.67 -27.49
CA LEU A 17 -1.00 -49.79 -26.44
C LEU A 17 0.13 -49.12 -25.63
N PHE A 18 1.20 -49.86 -25.32
CA PHE A 18 2.36 -49.34 -24.61
C PHE A 18 3.18 -48.35 -25.47
N LEU A 19 3.27 -48.60 -26.78
CA LEU A 19 3.93 -47.70 -27.75
C LEU A 19 3.14 -46.39 -27.96
N THR A 20 1.81 -46.42 -27.89
CA THR A 20 0.99 -45.20 -27.93
C THR A 20 1.04 -44.43 -26.61
N LEU A 21 1.27 -45.11 -25.48
CA LEU A 21 1.34 -44.49 -24.16
C LEU A 21 2.61 -43.64 -23.98
N THR A 22 3.74 -44.03 -24.58
CA THR A 22 4.98 -43.24 -24.54
C THR A 22 4.90 -41.94 -25.35
N MET A 23 4.00 -41.85 -26.35
CA MET A 23 3.71 -40.61 -27.07
C MET A 23 2.95 -39.56 -26.23
N TYR A 24 2.25 -39.97 -25.15
CA TYR A 24 1.55 -39.05 -24.24
C TYR A 24 2.43 -38.47 -23.12
N TYR A 25 3.62 -39.05 -22.87
CA TYR A 25 4.57 -38.54 -21.87
C TYR A 25 5.58 -37.52 -22.43
N GLY A 26 5.48 -37.18 -23.71
CA GLY A 26 6.29 -36.16 -24.37
C GLY A 26 5.85 -34.74 -24.03
N CYS A 27 5.74 -34.37 -22.75
CA CYS A 27 5.81 -32.96 -22.37
C CYS A 27 7.29 -32.57 -22.39
N GLY A 28 7.81 -32.32 -23.60
CA GLY A 28 9.06 -31.60 -23.78
C GLY A 28 8.86 -30.24 -23.12
N LYS A 29 9.61 -29.98 -22.04
CA LYS A 29 9.69 -28.64 -21.45
C LYS A 29 10.54 -27.76 -22.35
N ASP A 30 10.13 -27.62 -23.60
CA ASP A 30 10.69 -26.63 -24.49
C ASP A 30 10.02 -25.33 -24.07
N ALA A 31 10.64 -24.64 -23.12
CA ALA A 31 10.32 -23.25 -22.86
C ALA A 31 10.44 -22.55 -24.22
N ALA A 32 9.33 -21.99 -24.70
CA ALA A 32 9.38 -21.09 -25.85
C ALA A 32 10.52 -20.09 -25.60
N PRO A 33 11.38 -19.79 -26.59
CA PRO A 33 12.33 -18.69 -26.43
C PRO A 33 11.49 -17.47 -26.06
N VAL A 34 11.70 -16.97 -24.85
CA VAL A 34 11.00 -15.81 -24.36
C VAL A 34 11.31 -14.64 -25.30
N LEU A 35 10.28 -14.12 -25.98
CA LEU A 35 10.34 -12.88 -26.77
C LEU A 35 10.34 -11.64 -25.86
N TYR A 36 10.80 -11.78 -24.63
CA TYR A 36 11.28 -10.64 -23.87
C TYR A 36 12.79 -10.85 -23.81
N ASP A 37 13.51 -10.10 -24.64
CA ASP A 37 14.85 -9.74 -24.24
C ASP A 37 14.74 -9.18 -22.83
N GLU A 38 15.67 -9.63 -22.01
CA GLU A 38 16.03 -9.07 -20.73
C GLU A 38 16.27 -7.57 -20.90
N TYR A 39 15.19 -6.77 -21.01
CA TYR A 39 15.19 -5.41 -20.54
C TYR A 39 15.33 -5.57 -19.03
N LYS A 40 16.60 -5.72 -18.62
CA LYS A 40 17.09 -5.33 -17.32
C LYS A 40 16.74 -3.85 -17.20
N ASP A 41 15.47 -3.59 -16.94
CA ASP A 41 15.02 -2.40 -16.31
C ASP A 41 15.87 -2.33 -15.05
N LYS A 42 16.84 -1.42 -15.03
CA LYS A 42 17.23 -0.81 -13.77
C LYS A 42 15.97 -0.12 -13.29
N GLY A 43 15.08 -0.89 -12.65
CA GLY A 43 13.81 -0.40 -12.17
C GLY A 43 14.05 0.86 -11.34
N THR A 44 13.07 1.76 -11.32
CA THR A 44 13.14 2.97 -10.51
C THR A 44 13.55 2.55 -9.09
N PRO A 45 14.64 3.10 -8.54
CA PRO A 45 15.09 2.70 -7.21
C PRO A 45 13.99 2.99 -6.20
N ASP A 46 13.83 2.11 -5.21
CA ASP A 46 12.75 2.26 -4.23
C ASP A 46 12.94 3.55 -3.41
N PRO A 47 11.86 4.26 -3.08
CA PRO A 47 11.92 5.47 -2.28
C PRO A 47 12.41 5.16 -0.87
N VAL A 48 13.24 6.05 -0.31
CA VAL A 48 13.74 5.94 1.07
C VAL A 48 13.37 7.21 1.81
N VAL A 49 12.74 7.07 2.97
CA VAL A 49 12.45 8.19 3.87
C VAL A 49 13.52 8.23 4.95
N THR A 50 14.22 9.37 5.06
CA THR A 50 15.27 9.60 6.06
C THR A 50 14.73 10.38 7.25
N SER A 51 13.85 11.36 7.01
CA SER A 51 13.27 12.16 8.09
C SER A 51 11.91 12.75 7.72
N VAL A 52 11.12 13.05 8.75
CA VAL A 52 9.84 13.75 8.65
C VAL A 52 9.87 14.92 9.63
N SER A 53 9.48 16.11 9.17
CA SER A 53 9.40 17.34 9.96
C SER A 53 8.00 17.95 9.87
N PRO A 54 7.36 18.35 11.00
CA PRO A 54 7.83 18.20 12.38
C PRO A 54 8.09 16.74 12.77
N GLN A 55 8.98 16.52 13.74
CA GLN A 55 9.37 15.16 14.11
C GLN A 55 8.27 14.49 14.95
N ASN A 56 7.91 13.25 14.58
CA ASN A 56 7.00 12.33 15.29
C ASN A 56 5.53 12.76 15.43
N VAL A 57 5.21 14.06 15.45
CA VAL A 57 3.86 14.55 15.73
C VAL A 57 3.52 15.81 14.95
N ALA A 58 2.27 15.89 14.49
CA ALA A 58 1.68 17.09 13.88
C ALA A 58 0.19 17.19 14.21
N TYR A 59 -0.43 18.31 13.90
CA TYR A 59 -1.85 18.56 14.10
C TYR A 59 -2.68 18.11 12.89
N ALA A 60 -3.61 17.19 13.14
CA ALA A 60 -4.52 16.64 12.14
C ALA A 60 -5.28 17.75 11.39
N GLY A 61 -5.33 17.63 10.06
CA GLY A 61 -6.06 18.55 9.18
C GLY A 61 -5.46 19.96 9.01
N LEU A 62 -4.38 20.31 9.72
CA LEU A 62 -3.79 21.66 9.66
C LEU A 62 -2.37 21.67 9.12
N ASP A 63 -1.52 20.80 9.66
CA ASP A 63 -0.09 20.91 9.44
C ASP A 63 0.34 20.44 8.04
N THR A 64 1.50 20.94 7.62
CA THR A 64 2.21 20.45 6.43
C THR A 64 3.49 19.77 6.88
N LEU A 65 3.69 18.52 6.47
CA LEU A 65 4.92 17.80 6.72
C LEU A 65 5.92 18.05 5.59
N THR A 66 7.20 18.09 5.96
CA THR A 66 8.34 17.98 5.05
C THR A 66 8.98 16.62 5.26
N ILE A 67 8.94 15.77 4.25
CA ILE A 67 9.55 14.44 4.24
C ILE A 67 10.83 14.53 3.41
N THR A 68 11.96 14.18 4.01
CA THR A 68 13.28 14.17 3.35
C THR A 68 13.72 12.73 3.10
N GLY A 69 14.35 12.49 1.96
CA GLY A 69 14.73 11.14 1.57
C GLY A 69 15.47 11.08 0.24
N SER A 70 15.36 9.96 -0.44
CA SER A 70 15.91 9.74 -1.79
C SER A 70 14.97 8.91 -2.65
N ASN A 71 15.20 8.97 -3.97
CA ASN A 71 14.44 8.25 -4.99
C ASN A 71 12.94 8.58 -5.00
N PHE A 72 12.57 9.78 -4.57
CA PHE A 72 11.23 10.29 -4.80
C PHE A 72 11.08 10.72 -6.27
N SER A 73 9.84 10.96 -6.69
CA SER A 73 9.52 11.43 -8.05
C SER A 73 8.86 12.81 -7.98
N ASP A 74 8.35 13.30 -9.09
CA ASP A 74 7.49 14.48 -9.11
C ASP A 74 6.15 14.23 -8.39
N SER A 75 5.35 15.27 -8.23
CA SER A 75 4.05 15.19 -7.55
C SER A 75 3.00 14.35 -8.28
N ALA A 76 3.14 14.13 -9.60
CA ALA A 76 2.20 13.29 -10.36
C ALA A 76 2.43 11.80 -10.07
N HIS A 77 3.67 11.43 -9.72
CA HIS A 77 4.07 10.05 -9.47
C HIS A 77 4.28 9.71 -7.99
N THR A 78 4.08 10.67 -7.08
CA THR A 78 4.33 10.51 -5.64
C THR A 78 3.03 10.59 -4.84
N LEU A 79 2.76 9.58 -4.02
CA LEU A 79 1.63 9.53 -3.10
C LEU A 79 2.14 9.37 -1.67
N VAL A 80 1.44 10.01 -0.72
CA VAL A 80 1.74 9.88 0.71
C VAL A 80 0.47 9.52 1.46
N TYR A 81 0.52 8.42 2.20
CA TYR A 81 -0.59 7.91 3.00
C TYR A 81 -0.27 7.99 4.49
N PHE A 82 -1.31 8.28 5.26
CA PHE A 82 -1.36 8.22 6.72
C PHE A 82 -2.28 7.05 7.07
N ASP A 83 -1.69 5.90 7.40
CA ASP A 83 -2.33 4.59 7.32
C ASP A 83 -3.00 4.35 5.96
N ASN A 84 -4.34 4.46 5.91
CA ASN A 84 -5.15 4.20 4.73
C ASN A 84 -5.75 5.50 4.14
N VAL A 85 -5.39 6.66 4.70
CA VAL A 85 -5.92 7.97 4.30
C VAL A 85 -4.84 8.74 3.54
N ALA A 86 -5.16 9.19 2.33
CA ALA A 86 -4.23 9.98 1.52
C ALA A 86 -4.02 11.39 2.12
N GLY A 87 -2.77 11.80 2.23
CA GLY A 87 -2.40 13.20 2.40
C GLY A 87 -2.43 13.94 1.06
N THR A 88 -2.48 15.27 1.11
CA THR A 88 -2.42 16.08 -0.12
C THR A 88 -0.98 16.50 -0.39
N VAL A 89 -0.33 15.90 -1.39
CA VAL A 89 1.02 16.28 -1.81
C VAL A 89 0.99 17.68 -2.43
N ILE A 90 1.76 18.60 -1.85
CA ILE A 90 1.91 19.99 -2.32
C ILE A 90 3.01 20.08 -3.37
N SER A 91 4.15 19.42 -3.10
CA SER A 91 5.31 19.39 -3.99
C SER A 91 6.14 18.16 -3.72
N SER A 92 6.80 17.62 -4.74
CA SER A 92 7.73 16.51 -4.62
C SER A 92 8.92 16.72 -5.55
N THR A 93 10.12 16.51 -5.03
CA THR A 93 11.40 16.47 -5.73
C THR A 93 12.08 15.14 -5.40
N PRO A 94 13.18 14.75 -6.09
CA PRO A 94 13.86 13.49 -5.81
C PRO A 94 14.33 13.27 -4.36
N THR A 95 14.41 14.32 -3.55
CA THR A 95 14.90 14.27 -2.17
C THR A 95 13.96 14.88 -1.12
N GLN A 96 12.85 15.51 -1.53
CA GLN A 96 11.93 16.17 -0.61
C GLN A 96 10.48 16.12 -1.07
N ILE A 97 9.58 15.80 -0.15
CA ILE A 97 8.12 15.90 -0.33
C ILE A 97 7.56 16.89 0.67
N ARG A 98 6.65 17.75 0.23
CA ARG A 98 5.79 18.54 1.12
C ARG A 98 4.35 18.04 0.98
N VAL A 99 3.70 17.73 2.10
CA VAL A 99 2.38 17.10 2.12
C VAL A 99 1.52 17.68 3.24
N LYS A 100 0.26 18.01 2.95
CA LYS A 100 -0.73 18.35 3.99
C LYS A 100 -1.24 17.09 4.67
N VAL A 101 -1.27 17.11 5.99
CA VAL A 101 -1.80 15.99 6.77
C VAL A 101 -3.32 15.95 6.65
N PRO A 102 -3.93 14.75 6.54
CA PRO A 102 -5.39 14.63 6.56
C PRO A 102 -5.94 14.94 7.95
N ASN A 103 -7.24 15.21 8.04
CA ASN A 103 -7.94 15.28 9.32
C ASN A 103 -8.20 13.87 9.88
N LEU A 104 -7.15 13.28 10.45
CA LEU A 104 -7.16 11.94 11.04
C LEU A 104 -6.43 11.96 12.40
N PRO A 105 -7.07 12.44 13.48
CA PRO A 105 -6.46 12.37 14.81
C PRO A 105 -6.22 10.91 15.21
N LYS A 106 -4.96 10.55 15.48
CA LYS A 106 -4.55 9.20 15.88
C LYS A 106 -3.17 9.21 16.53
N ASP A 107 -3.06 8.60 17.70
CA ASP A 107 -1.82 8.55 18.49
C ASP A 107 -0.72 7.67 17.89
N ALA A 108 -1.11 6.70 17.05
CA ALA A 108 -0.18 5.82 16.36
C ALA A 108 -0.68 5.52 14.95
N LEU A 109 0.03 6.01 13.95
CA LEU A 109 -0.18 5.69 12.54
C LEU A 109 1.15 5.51 11.82
N ALA A 110 1.07 4.94 10.62
CA ALA A 110 2.21 4.79 9.73
C ALA A 110 2.10 5.75 8.54
N ILE A 111 3.12 6.57 8.32
CA ILE A 111 3.31 7.32 7.09
C ILE A 111 3.92 6.38 6.04
N ARG A 112 3.31 6.29 4.86
CA ARG A 112 3.79 5.50 3.73
C ARG A 112 3.99 6.39 2.52
N VAL A 113 5.20 6.37 1.96
CA VAL A 113 5.53 7.06 0.71
C VAL A 113 5.55 6.03 -0.41
N VAL A 114 4.79 6.32 -1.47
CA VAL A 114 4.64 5.48 -2.66
C VAL A 114 5.11 6.28 -3.85
N VAL A 115 6.03 5.71 -4.63
CA VAL A 115 6.42 6.22 -5.94
C VAL A 115 5.86 5.23 -6.96
N THR A 116 4.93 5.70 -7.79
CA THR A 116 4.14 4.84 -8.70
C THR A 116 4.97 4.09 -9.75
N THR A 117 6.18 4.56 -10.02
CA THR A 117 7.14 3.94 -10.95
C THR A 117 8.14 3.00 -10.27
N ALA A 118 8.13 2.93 -8.94
CA ALA A 118 8.97 2.02 -8.16
C ALA A 118 8.24 0.69 -7.89
N SER A 119 9.01 -0.37 -7.67
CA SER A 119 8.45 -1.70 -7.41
C SER A 119 7.98 -1.84 -5.96
N ASN A 120 8.69 -1.22 -5.02
CA ASN A 120 8.34 -1.21 -3.61
C ASN A 120 8.12 0.20 -3.07
N ASN A 121 7.49 0.25 -1.90
CA ASN A 121 7.27 1.48 -1.15
C ASN A 121 8.41 1.73 -0.17
N ALA A 122 8.51 2.97 0.31
CA ALA A 122 9.42 3.28 1.41
C ALA A 122 9.01 2.52 2.67
N ALA A 123 9.99 2.23 3.53
CA ALA A 123 9.73 1.70 4.86
C ALA A 123 8.74 2.64 5.60
N PRO A 124 7.69 2.10 6.25
CA PRO A 124 6.72 2.95 6.94
C PRO A 124 7.36 3.71 8.11
N VAL A 125 6.98 4.97 8.29
CA VAL A 125 7.45 5.81 9.40
C VAL A 125 6.35 5.93 10.45
N ALA A 126 6.64 5.54 11.69
CA ALA A 126 5.72 5.72 12.81
C ALA A 126 5.53 7.21 13.12
N TYR A 127 4.28 7.63 13.31
CA TYR A 127 3.93 9.02 13.52
C TYR A 127 2.61 9.17 14.30
N ALA A 128 2.35 10.36 14.82
CA ALA A 128 1.11 10.71 15.51
C ALA A 128 0.48 11.98 14.92
N LEU A 129 -0.85 11.99 14.82
CA LEU A 129 -1.61 13.19 14.47
C LEU A 129 -2.50 13.57 15.65
N LYS A 130 -2.24 14.72 16.25
CA LYS A 130 -3.02 15.23 17.39
C LYS A 130 -4.25 15.99 16.90
N GLU A 131 -5.34 15.83 17.63
CA GLU A 131 -6.50 16.70 17.46
C GLU A 131 -6.12 18.14 17.83
N VAL A 132 -6.63 19.09 17.05
CA VAL A 132 -6.47 20.53 17.33
C VAL A 132 -7.53 20.99 18.33
N GLN A 133 -8.68 20.32 18.31
CA GLN A 133 -9.82 20.63 19.16
C GLN A 133 -10.31 19.33 19.77
N SER A 134 -10.26 19.23 21.09
CA SER A 134 -11.08 18.29 21.82
C SER A 134 -12.47 18.92 21.98
N ALA A 135 -13.53 18.15 21.74
CA ALA A 135 -14.86 18.58 22.12
C ALA A 135 -14.89 18.72 23.66
N PHE A 136 -14.88 19.96 24.15
CA PHE A 136 -14.97 20.26 25.59
C PHE A 136 -16.28 19.74 26.19
N PHE A 137 -17.33 19.64 25.36
CA PHE A 137 -18.62 19.08 25.72
C PHE A 137 -18.95 17.94 24.76
N LYS A 138 -18.89 16.70 25.28
CA LYS A 138 -19.45 15.52 24.62
C LYS A 138 -20.82 15.28 25.24
N GLY A 139 -21.89 15.22 24.44
CA GLY A 139 -23.20 14.78 24.92
C GLY A 139 -24.38 15.74 24.77
N PHE A 140 -24.28 16.83 23.99
CA PHE A 140 -25.48 17.53 23.57
C PHE A 140 -26.32 16.62 22.67
N LEU A 141 -27.55 16.33 23.08
CA LEU A 141 -28.52 15.68 22.20
C LEU A 141 -28.87 16.64 21.06
N TYR A 142 -29.43 16.15 19.96
CA TYR A 142 -29.86 17.01 18.84
C TYR A 142 -30.82 18.13 19.28
N MET A 143 -31.49 17.96 20.42
CA MET A 143 -32.40 18.94 21.02
C MET A 143 -31.71 19.90 22.02
N ASP A 144 -30.48 19.62 22.42
CA ASP A 144 -29.69 20.45 23.34
C ASP A 144 -28.68 21.29 22.55
N GLN A 145 -29.13 22.01 21.52
CA GLN A 145 -28.23 22.90 20.78
C GLN A 145 -28.04 24.20 21.57
N PRO A 146 -26.87 24.41 22.19
CA PRO A 146 -26.65 25.61 22.97
C PRO A 146 -26.76 26.86 22.09
N GLN A 147 -27.58 27.79 22.51
CA GLN A 147 -27.79 29.09 21.87
C GLN A 147 -26.85 30.15 22.44
N THR A 148 -26.30 29.95 23.64
CA THR A 148 -25.43 30.92 24.31
C THR A 148 -24.36 30.25 25.16
N ILE A 149 -23.20 30.90 25.23
CA ILE A 149 -22.10 30.60 26.15
C ILE A 149 -21.76 31.86 26.94
N THR A 150 -21.55 31.75 28.25
CA THR A 150 -21.06 32.85 29.09
C THR A 150 -20.13 32.34 30.19
N PHE A 151 -19.29 33.22 30.72
CA PHE A 151 -18.42 32.93 31.86
C PHE A 151 -18.76 33.84 33.04
N ASP A 152 -18.64 33.35 34.27
CA ASP A 152 -18.65 34.21 35.47
C ASP A 152 -17.24 34.74 35.79
N LYS A 153 -17.11 35.49 36.89
CA LYS A 153 -15.84 36.11 37.31
C LYS A 153 -14.85 35.10 37.88
N GLU A 154 -15.37 33.97 38.34
CA GLU A 154 -14.63 32.83 38.88
C GLU A 154 -14.13 31.89 37.77
N GLY A 155 -14.59 32.08 36.53
CA GLY A 155 -14.16 31.34 35.34
C GLY A 155 -15.04 30.11 35.04
N ASN A 156 -16.20 29.96 35.67
CA ASN A 156 -17.13 28.89 35.35
C ASN A 156 -17.84 29.16 34.02
N LEU A 157 -17.97 28.13 33.18
CA LEU A 157 -18.64 28.19 31.88
C LEU A 157 -20.11 27.77 32.01
N TYR A 158 -21.02 28.63 31.56
CA TYR A 158 -22.45 28.38 31.49
C TYR A 158 -22.90 28.29 30.03
N ILE A 159 -23.79 27.34 29.77
CA ILE A 159 -24.30 27.02 28.44
C ILE A 159 -25.82 26.89 28.53
N SER A 160 -26.55 27.54 27.61
CA SER A 160 -28.01 27.46 27.49
C SER A 160 -28.41 27.22 26.05
#